data_AF-A0AAJ2ZB13-F1
#
_entry.id   AF-A0AAJ2ZB13-F1
#
_cell.length_a   1.000
_cell.length_b   1.000
_cell.length_c   1.000
_cell.angle_alpha   90.00
_cell.angle_beta   90.00
_cell.angle_gamma   90.00
#
_symmetry.space_group_name_H-M   'P 1'
#
loop_
_entity.id
_entity.type
_entity.pdbx_description
1 polymer ?
#
loop_
_entity_poly.entity_id
_entity_poly.type
_entity_poly.pdbx_seq_one_letter_code
_entity_poly.pdbx_strand_id
1 'polypeptide(L)'
;MRRWLVTPAVMLLGLFPAGCGTASVDPATADNTVPVCRDFRTIYERYSNGDAPERLAYVQAAEAAYKGNGKPGATSAAKAAYFQAWARDLRPVARQASDATLKTALNRAADVLDEVAGGRALTAADVNGTWQPLLDTCPATSPGASPTS
;
A
#
# COMPACT_ATOMS: atom_id res chain seq x y z
N MET A 1 6.37 39.24 -30.01
CA MET A 1 7.24 38.59 -31.02
C MET A 1 8.05 37.50 -30.33
N ARG A 2 7.68 36.24 -30.58
CA ARG A 2 8.16 35.06 -29.84
C ARG A 2 9.44 34.55 -30.53
N ARG A 3 10.61 34.80 -29.92
CA ARG A 3 11.92 34.38 -30.45
C ARG A 3 12.19 32.93 -30.03
N TRP A 4 12.19 32.03 -30.99
CA TRP A 4 12.60 30.64 -30.85
C TRP A 4 14.13 30.58 -30.84
N LEU A 5 14.72 30.13 -29.73
CA LEU A 5 16.13 29.74 -29.68
C LEU A 5 16.24 28.31 -30.21
N VAL A 6 16.66 28.21 -31.47
CA VAL A 6 17.06 26.97 -32.13
C VAL A 6 18.50 26.71 -31.75
N THR A 7 18.73 25.78 -30.83
CA THR A 7 20.08 25.34 -30.47
C THR A 7 20.58 24.34 -31.51
N PRO A 8 21.71 24.56 -32.20
CA PRO A 8 22.23 23.60 -33.16
C PRO A 8 22.82 22.39 -32.44
N ALA A 9 22.41 21.20 -32.89
CA ALA A 9 22.92 19.91 -32.45
C ALA A 9 24.39 19.76 -32.86
N VAL A 10 25.26 19.52 -31.87
CA VAL A 10 26.64 19.11 -32.10
C VAL A 10 26.64 17.58 -32.24
N MET A 11 26.70 17.08 -33.47
CA MET A 11 27.06 15.68 -33.75
C MET A 11 28.56 15.51 -33.54
N LEU A 12 28.95 14.92 -32.41
CA LEU A 12 30.28 14.35 -32.25
C LEU A 12 30.26 12.93 -32.82
N LEU A 13 30.64 12.83 -34.10
CA LEU A 13 31.06 11.60 -34.76
C LEU A 13 32.38 11.11 -34.12
N GLY A 14 32.28 10.30 -33.08
CA GLY A 14 33.39 9.53 -32.53
C GLY A 14 33.33 8.08 -33.02
N LEU A 15 34.24 7.72 -33.92
CA LEU A 15 34.56 6.33 -34.26
C LEU A 15 35.01 5.58 -32.99
N PHE A 16 34.34 4.47 -32.66
CA PHE A 16 34.89 3.41 -31.82
C PHE A 16 34.78 2.06 -32.57
N PRO A 17 35.82 1.20 -32.54
CA PRO A 17 35.87 -0.04 -33.27
C PRO A 17 35.06 -1.15 -32.57
N ALA A 18 34.55 -2.08 -33.38
CA ALA A 18 33.98 -3.39 -33.07
C ALA A 18 33.99 -3.85 -31.59
N GLY A 19 32.80 -4.05 -31.01
CA GLY A 19 32.67 -4.84 -29.79
C GLY A 19 31.39 -4.56 -28.99
N CYS A 20 30.55 -5.58 -28.89
CA CYS A 20 29.40 -5.73 -27.97
C CYS A 20 28.21 -4.78 -28.20
N GLY A 21 27.11 -5.39 -28.65
CA GLY A 21 25.82 -4.75 -28.81
C GLY A 21 25.46 -3.92 -27.58
N THR A 22 24.99 -2.72 -27.84
CA THR A 22 24.13 -2.02 -26.90
C THR A 22 22.89 -2.89 -26.72
N ALA A 23 22.94 -3.81 -25.75
CA ALA A 23 21.73 -4.25 -25.11
C ALA A 23 21.03 -2.97 -24.71
N SER A 24 19.92 -2.68 -25.38
CA SER A 24 18.96 -1.69 -24.93
C SER A 24 18.65 -2.09 -23.50
N VAL A 25 19.29 -1.43 -22.54
CA VAL A 25 18.92 -1.54 -21.15
C VAL A 25 17.59 -0.80 -21.13
N ASP A 26 16.51 -1.57 -21.32
CA ASP A 26 15.19 -1.15 -20.86
C ASP A 26 15.43 -0.51 -19.50
N PRO A 27 15.01 0.74 -19.26
CA PRO A 27 15.20 1.33 -17.94
C PRO A 27 14.46 0.42 -16.99
N ALA A 28 15.20 -0.40 -16.24
CA ALA A 28 14.66 -1.20 -15.16
C ALA A 28 13.86 -0.21 -14.32
N THR A 29 12.54 -0.33 -14.34
CA THR A 29 11.65 0.51 -13.55
C THR A 29 12.22 0.53 -12.14
N ALA A 30 12.73 1.68 -11.71
CA ALA A 30 13.45 1.79 -10.46
C ALA A 30 12.58 1.19 -9.36
N ASP A 31 13.14 0.23 -8.62
CA ASP A 31 12.42 -0.44 -7.54
C ASP A 31 11.89 0.60 -6.55
N ASN A 32 10.57 0.63 -6.37
CA ASN A 32 9.88 1.56 -5.50
C ASN A 32 9.37 0.91 -4.21
N THR A 33 9.94 -0.24 -3.82
CA THR A 33 9.58 -0.96 -2.61
C THR A 33 9.61 -0.08 -1.36
N VAL A 34 10.64 0.76 -1.17
CA VAL A 34 10.76 1.63 0.01
C VAL A 34 9.58 2.62 0.16
N PRO A 35 9.26 3.48 -0.83
CA PRO A 35 8.12 4.38 -0.70
C PRO A 35 6.78 3.63 -0.60
N VAL A 36 6.60 2.50 -1.28
CA VAL A 36 5.39 1.68 -1.18
C VAL A 36 5.22 1.08 0.23
N CYS A 37 6.31 0.59 0.83
CA CYS A 37 6.30 0.07 2.19
C CYS A 37 5.98 1.15 3.23
N ARG A 38 6.51 2.37 3.05
CA ARG A 38 6.16 3.51 3.90
C ARG A 38 4.66 3.84 3.82
N ASP A 39 4.12 3.93 2.61
CA ASP A 39 2.71 4.27 2.40
C ASP A 39 1.79 3.15 2.94
N PHE A 40 2.17 1.89 2.76
CA PHE A 40 1.52 0.75 3.41
C PHE A 40 1.52 0.88 4.93
N ARG A 41 2.65 1.20 5.57
CA ARG A 41 2.75 1.37 7.02
C ARG A 41 1.86 2.48 7.54
N THR A 42 1.81 3.63 6.86
CA THR A 42 0.92 4.74 7.22
C THR A 42 -0.55 4.29 7.22
N ILE A 43 -0.97 3.56 6.20
CA ILE A 43 -2.35 3.02 6.13
C ILE A 43 -2.57 1.99 7.24
N TYR A 44 -1.65 1.03 7.38
CA TYR A 44 -1.75 -0.02 8.38
C TYR A 44 -1.95 0.59 9.79
N GLU A 45 -1.10 1.54 10.18
CA GLU A 45 -1.14 2.20 11.49
C GLU A 45 -2.42 3.00 11.69
N ARG A 46 -2.87 3.77 10.67
CA ARG A 46 -4.11 4.55 10.74
C ARG A 46 -5.31 3.67 11.11
N TYR A 47 -5.42 2.50 10.49
CA TYR A 47 -6.54 1.59 10.72
C TYR A 47 -6.31 0.74 11.99
N SER A 48 -5.11 0.22 12.23
CA SER A 48 -4.82 -0.66 13.38
C SER A 48 -4.84 0.06 14.73
N ASN A 49 -4.24 1.26 14.80
CA ASN A 49 -4.16 2.08 16.01
C ASN A 49 -5.45 2.87 16.22
N GLY A 50 -6.10 3.18 15.10
CA GLY A 50 -7.49 3.59 15.05
C GLY A 50 -7.77 5.06 15.01
N ASP A 51 -6.90 5.76 14.29
CA ASP A 51 -7.10 7.13 13.86
C ASP A 51 -8.10 7.21 12.69
N ALA A 52 -8.51 6.06 12.13
CA ALA A 52 -9.55 5.99 11.10
C ALA A 52 -10.94 6.33 11.69
N PRO A 53 -11.67 7.33 11.12
CA PRO A 53 -13.00 7.70 11.62
C PRO A 53 -14.01 6.55 11.50
N GLU A 54 -13.86 5.67 10.52
CA GLU A 54 -14.70 4.48 10.36
C GLU A 54 -14.52 3.49 11.53
N ARG A 55 -13.31 3.43 12.14
CA ARG A 55 -13.09 2.60 13.33
C ARG A 55 -13.84 3.17 14.52
N LEU A 56 -13.80 4.49 14.71
CA LEU A 56 -14.53 5.15 15.80
C LEU A 56 -16.03 4.87 15.67
N ALA A 57 -16.60 4.99 14.47
CA ALA A 57 -18.00 4.67 14.21
C ALA A 57 -18.32 3.19 14.51
N TYR A 58 -17.43 2.26 14.14
CA TYR A 58 -17.59 0.85 14.46
C TYR A 58 -17.56 0.58 15.97
N VAL A 59 -16.60 1.16 16.70
CA VAL A 59 -16.50 1.03 18.16
C VAL A 59 -17.74 1.61 18.85
N GLN A 60 -18.19 2.80 18.44
CA GLN A 60 -19.41 3.42 19.00
C GLN A 60 -20.66 2.56 18.74
N ALA A 61 -20.80 1.99 17.54
CA ALA A 61 -21.91 1.09 17.24
C ALA A 61 -21.85 -0.21 18.06
N ALA A 62 -20.65 -0.77 18.25
CA ALA A 62 -20.44 -1.93 19.10
C ALA A 62 -20.80 -1.61 20.57
N GLU A 63 -20.28 -0.51 21.12
CA GLU A 63 -20.59 -0.06 22.49
C GLU A 63 -22.09 0.17 22.69
N ALA A 64 -22.77 0.81 21.74
CA ALA A 64 -24.21 1.00 21.81
C ALA A 64 -24.96 -0.34 21.85
N ALA A 65 -24.55 -1.31 21.03
CA ALA A 65 -25.12 -2.66 21.04
C ALA A 65 -24.88 -3.37 22.38
N TYR A 66 -23.66 -3.30 22.94
CA TYR A 66 -23.35 -3.87 24.26
C TYR A 66 -24.18 -3.24 25.39
N LYS A 67 -24.43 -1.93 25.32
CA LYS A 67 -25.28 -1.19 26.28
C LYS A 67 -26.78 -1.42 26.08
N GLY A 68 -27.19 -2.24 25.10
CA GLY A 68 -28.61 -2.49 24.79
C GLY A 68 -29.31 -1.35 24.04
N ASN A 69 -28.57 -0.31 23.63
CA ASN A 69 -29.08 0.88 22.93
C ASN A 69 -28.78 0.86 21.41
N GLY A 70 -28.23 -0.24 20.92
CA GLY A 70 -27.82 -0.39 19.52
C GLY A 70 -29.01 -0.57 18.58
N LYS A 71 -28.95 0.07 17.41
CA LYS A 71 -29.90 -0.22 16.33
C LYS A 71 -29.57 -1.58 15.69
N PRO A 72 -30.57 -2.40 15.32
CA PRO A 72 -30.34 -3.65 14.59
C PRO A 72 -29.48 -3.42 13.35
N GLY A 73 -28.42 -4.22 13.20
CA GLY A 73 -27.52 -4.15 12.04
C GLY A 73 -26.54 -2.96 12.01
N ALA A 74 -26.58 -2.02 12.96
CA ALA A 74 -25.67 -0.87 12.96
C ALA A 74 -24.20 -1.29 13.13
N THR A 75 -23.93 -2.24 14.03
CA THR A 75 -22.58 -2.75 14.27
C THR A 75 -22.02 -3.48 13.05
N SER A 76 -22.82 -4.31 12.38
CA SER A 76 -22.39 -5.01 11.17
C SER A 76 -22.18 -4.05 9.99
N ALA A 77 -23.05 -3.06 9.81
CA ALA A 77 -22.88 -2.03 8.79
C ALA A 77 -21.62 -1.17 9.03
N ALA A 78 -21.38 -0.75 10.27
CA ALA A 78 -20.19 0.02 10.63
C ALA A 78 -18.90 -0.81 10.50
N LYS A 79 -18.96 -2.10 10.86
CA LYS A 79 -17.86 -3.06 10.63
C LYS A 79 -17.54 -3.15 9.14
N ALA A 80 -18.55 -3.35 8.29
CA ALA A 80 -18.38 -3.46 6.85
C ALA A 80 -17.76 -2.18 6.25
N ALA A 81 -18.25 -1.01 6.65
CA ALA A 81 -17.72 0.28 6.22
C ALA A 81 -16.24 0.46 6.62
N TYR A 82 -15.86 0.07 7.84
CA TYR A 82 -14.48 0.13 8.32
C TYR A 82 -13.53 -0.73 7.47
N PHE A 83 -13.87 -1.98 7.21
CA PHE A 83 -13.00 -2.87 6.43
C PHE A 83 -12.97 -2.50 4.93
N GLN A 84 -14.09 -2.04 4.36
CA GLN A 84 -14.12 -1.50 3.00
C GLN A 84 -13.26 -0.24 2.85
N ALA A 85 -13.28 0.66 3.83
CA ALA A 85 -12.44 1.85 3.83
C ALA A 85 -10.95 1.47 3.83
N TRP A 86 -10.57 0.50 4.65
CA TRP A 86 -9.19 0.00 4.68
C TRP A 86 -8.78 -0.64 3.35
N ALA A 87 -9.62 -1.51 2.77
CA ALA A 87 -9.35 -2.14 1.48
C ALA A 87 -9.19 -1.11 0.35
N ARG A 88 -10.10 -0.12 0.33
CA ARG A 88 -10.10 0.99 -0.63
C ARG A 88 -8.80 1.78 -0.58
N ASP A 89 -8.29 2.07 0.62
CA ASP A 89 -7.08 2.86 0.80
C ASP A 89 -5.81 2.05 0.46
N LEU A 90 -5.83 0.72 0.65
CA LEU A 90 -4.71 -0.16 0.36
C LEU A 90 -4.50 -0.43 -1.15
N ARG A 91 -5.59 -0.51 -1.91
CA ARG A 91 -5.56 -0.79 -3.37
C ARG A 91 -4.71 0.18 -4.19
N PRO A 92 -4.74 1.51 -3.97
CA PRO A 92 -3.81 2.45 -4.57
C PRO A 92 -2.33 2.10 -4.33
N VAL A 93 -1.95 1.73 -3.10
CA VAL A 93 -0.58 1.36 -2.75
C VAL A 93 -0.16 0.08 -3.49
N ALA A 94 -1.06 -0.91 -3.57
CA ALA A 94 -0.83 -2.12 -4.36
C ALA A 94 -0.60 -1.82 -5.85
N ARG A 95 -1.29 -0.84 -6.43
CA ARG A 95 -1.09 -0.44 -7.83
C ARG A 95 0.25 0.25 -8.07
N GLN A 96 0.81 0.91 -7.06
CA GLN A 96 2.09 1.60 -7.16
C GLN A 96 3.27 0.62 -7.12
N ALA A 97 3.16 -0.51 -6.41
CA ALA A 97 4.22 -1.50 -6.27
C ALA A 97 4.78 -1.98 -7.62
N SER A 98 6.08 -1.75 -7.83
CA SER A 98 6.85 -2.28 -8.97
C SER A 98 7.20 -3.76 -8.78
N ASP A 99 7.42 -4.19 -7.54
CA ASP A 99 7.64 -5.61 -7.21
C ASP A 99 6.32 -6.40 -7.27
N ALA A 100 6.33 -7.48 -8.06
CA ALA A 100 5.14 -8.30 -8.29
C ALA A 100 4.68 -9.05 -7.03
N THR A 101 5.62 -9.44 -6.16
CA THR A 101 5.32 -10.16 -4.92
C THR A 101 4.62 -9.25 -3.92
N LEU A 102 5.17 -8.05 -3.69
CA LEU A 102 4.59 -7.02 -2.84
C LEU A 102 3.23 -6.57 -3.36
N LYS A 103 3.10 -6.35 -4.67
CA LYS A 103 1.82 -6.03 -5.31
C LYS A 103 0.76 -7.10 -5.04
N THR A 104 1.11 -8.36 -5.20
CA THR A 104 0.21 -9.50 -4.94
C THR A 104 -0.15 -9.56 -3.45
N ALA A 105 0.88 -9.37 -2.60
CA ALA A 105 0.82 -9.09 -1.17
C ALA A 105 -0.34 -8.18 -0.76
N LEU A 106 -0.24 -6.94 -1.24
CA LEU A 106 -1.13 -5.83 -0.90
C LEU A 106 -2.54 -6.02 -1.48
N ASN A 107 -2.66 -6.57 -2.70
CA ASN A 107 -3.98 -6.88 -3.26
C ASN A 107 -4.69 -7.98 -2.48
N ARG A 108 -3.99 -9.06 -2.12
CA ARG A 108 -4.55 -10.13 -1.27
C ARG A 108 -5.04 -9.58 0.08
N ALA A 109 -4.27 -8.68 0.69
CA ALA A 109 -4.69 -8.02 1.91
C ALA A 109 -5.95 -7.18 1.74
N ALA A 110 -6.08 -6.43 0.63
CA ALA A 110 -7.30 -5.70 0.31
C ALA A 110 -8.51 -6.63 0.08
N ASP A 111 -8.30 -7.77 -0.58
CA ASP A 111 -9.38 -8.73 -0.86
C ASP A 111 -9.88 -9.42 0.42
N VAL A 112 -8.98 -9.80 1.33
CA VAL A 112 -9.34 -10.32 2.65
C VAL A 112 -10.18 -9.31 3.43
N LEU A 113 -9.84 -8.02 3.37
CA LEU A 113 -10.61 -6.96 4.01
C LEU A 113 -12.02 -6.83 3.43
N ASP A 114 -12.17 -6.92 2.10
CA ASP A 114 -13.48 -6.89 1.44
C ASP A 114 -14.33 -8.11 1.79
N GLU A 115 -13.74 -9.30 1.87
CA GLU A 115 -14.46 -10.50 2.32
C GLU A 115 -14.98 -10.35 3.75
N VAL A 116 -14.16 -9.76 4.65
CA VAL A 116 -14.56 -9.48 6.03
C VAL A 116 -15.69 -8.46 6.07
N ALA A 117 -15.65 -7.45 5.20
CA ALA A 117 -16.74 -6.50 5.06
C ALA A 117 -18.02 -7.16 4.53
N GLY A 118 -17.89 -8.17 3.66
CA GLY A 118 -18.98 -9.02 3.19
C GLY A 118 -19.53 -10.00 4.23
N GLY A 119 -18.99 -10.00 5.45
CA GLY A 119 -19.49 -10.82 6.56
C GLY A 119 -18.62 -12.05 6.88
N ARG A 120 -17.52 -12.27 6.17
CA ARG A 120 -16.56 -13.33 6.52
C ARG A 120 -15.94 -13.04 7.90
N ALA A 121 -15.75 -14.10 8.70
CA ALA A 121 -14.98 -13.98 9.93
C ALA A 121 -13.47 -13.93 9.61
N LEU A 122 -12.74 -13.03 10.28
CA LEU A 122 -11.28 -13.05 10.32
C LEU A 122 -10.82 -14.21 11.20
N THR A 123 -9.95 -15.06 10.68
CA THR A 123 -9.29 -16.10 11.46
C THR A 123 -7.87 -15.66 11.85
N ALA A 124 -7.27 -16.30 12.86
CA ALA A 124 -5.87 -16.09 13.19
C ALA A 124 -4.94 -16.44 12.00
N ALA A 125 -5.34 -17.40 11.16
CA ALA A 125 -4.62 -17.75 9.95
C ALA A 125 -4.69 -16.65 8.88
N ASP A 126 -5.81 -15.92 8.76
CA ASP A 126 -5.89 -14.75 7.90
C ASP A 126 -4.94 -13.65 8.37
N VAL A 127 -4.85 -13.45 9.69
CA VAL A 127 -3.97 -12.43 10.27
C VAL A 127 -2.50 -12.77 10.00
N ASN A 128 -2.08 -14.00 10.32
CA ASN A 128 -0.70 -14.45 10.16
C ASN A 128 -0.32 -14.68 8.68
N GLY A 129 -1.25 -15.13 7.85
CA GLY A 129 -0.99 -15.44 6.43
C GLY A 129 -1.06 -14.24 5.48
N THR A 130 -1.70 -13.14 5.91
CA THR A 130 -1.91 -11.95 5.09
C THR A 130 -1.06 -10.78 5.54
N TRP A 131 -1.01 -10.50 6.85
CA TRP A 131 -0.32 -9.31 7.36
C TRP A 131 1.14 -9.58 7.72
N GLN A 132 1.47 -10.72 8.32
CA GLN A 132 2.85 -11.01 8.75
C GLN A 132 3.86 -10.88 7.60
N PRO A 133 3.63 -11.46 6.40
CA PRO A 133 4.59 -11.31 5.29
C PRO A 133 4.76 -9.86 4.84
N LEU A 134 3.69 -9.07 4.86
CA LEU A 134 3.74 -7.64 4.53
C LEU A 134 4.50 -6.84 5.61
N LEU A 135 4.32 -7.19 6.88
CA LEU A 135 5.02 -6.56 8.01
C LEU A 135 6.51 -6.92 8.06
N ASP A 136 6.85 -8.15 7.68
CA ASP A 136 8.25 -8.61 7.57
C ASP A 136 8.95 -7.93 6.39
N THR A 137 8.24 -7.74 5.27
CA THR A 137 8.76 -7.05 4.06
C THR A 137 8.85 -5.54 4.27
N CYS A 138 7.88 -4.96 4.98
CA CYS A 138 7.76 -3.54 5.24
C CYS A 138 7.83 -3.26 6.75
N PRO A 139 9.02 -3.39 7.39
CA PRO A 139 9.16 -3.14 8.81
C PRO A 139 8.92 -1.67 9.17
N ALA A 140 8.52 -1.40 10.42
CA ALA A 140 8.26 -0.05 10.92
C ALA A 140 9.50 0.85 10.89
N THR A 141 10.70 0.26 10.95
CA THR A 141 11.99 0.93 10.81
C THR A 141 12.74 0.28 9.66
N SER A 142 13.15 1.07 8.66
CA SER A 142 14.06 0.57 7.62
C SER A 142 15.35 0.08 8.30
N PRO A 143 15.83 -1.15 8.01
CA PRO A 143 17.14 -1.59 8.47
C PRO A 143 18.20 -0.71 7.78
N GLY A 144 18.67 0.32 8.47
CA GLY A 144 19.62 1.29 7.93
C GLY A 144 19.55 2.70 8.53
N ALA A 145 18.51 3.05 9.27
CA ALA A 145 18.50 4.30 10.04
C ALA A 145 19.30 4.08 11.34
N SER A 146 20.61 4.31 11.29
CA SER A 146 21.39 4.51 12.52
C SER A 146 20.75 5.65 13.31
N PRO A 147 20.49 5.49 14.62
CA PRO A 147 20.10 6.63 15.45
C PRO A 147 21.27 7.62 15.44
N THR A 148 21.03 8.82 14.92
CA THR A 148 21.91 9.97 15.20
C THR A 148 21.71 10.33 16.67
N SER A 149 22.58 9.78 17.51
CA SER A 149 22.83 10.29 18.86
C SER A 149 23.96 11.32 18.82
#